data_AF-A0A831SLP9-F1
#
_entry.id   AF-A0A831SLP9-F1
#
_cell.length_a   1.000
_cell.length_b   1.000
_cell.length_c   1.000
_cell.angle_alpha   90.00
_cell.angle_beta   90.00
_cell.angle_gamma   90.00
#
_symmetry.space_group_name_H-M   'P 1'
#
loop_
_entity.id
_entity.type
_entity.pdbx_description
1 polymer ?
#
loop_
_entity_poly.entity_id
_entity_poly.type
_entity_poly.pdbx_seq_one_letter_code
_entity_poly.pdbx_strand_id
1 'polypeptide(L)'
;MNQIFNFMEFLKPLILNGTKTMTTRLETPFRLKCNVGDKMYLYTGLRTKNAEKFGEGKVINRWRWNQRILFNAVMIIENKMSPVGVTWNEFSRKEGFNDISELITYFCNKRYKFKNLITYEFELKTK
;
A
#
# COMPACT_ATOMS: atom_id res chain seq x y z
N MET A 1 -9.10 -0.74 16.02
CA MET A 1 -10.09 -0.80 14.92
C MET A 1 -9.70 -1.90 13.93
N ASN A 2 -10.65 -2.56 13.28
CA ASN A 2 -10.37 -3.56 12.26
C ASN A 2 -10.47 -2.94 10.87
N GLN A 3 -9.46 -3.17 10.02
CA GLN A 3 -9.39 -2.58 8.69
C GLN A 3 -9.22 -3.67 7.64
N ILE A 4 -10.04 -3.64 6.59
CA ILE A 4 -10.03 -4.63 5.51
C ILE A 4 -9.10 -4.14 4.40
N PHE A 5 -8.13 -4.95 3.99
CA PHE A 5 -7.20 -4.63 2.91
C PHE A 5 -7.31 -5.66 1.79
N ASN A 6 -7.77 -5.22 0.61
CA ASN A 6 -7.72 -6.02 -0.60
C ASN A 6 -6.34 -5.95 -1.22
N PHE A 7 -5.83 -7.08 -1.69
CA PHE A 7 -4.61 -7.20 -2.48
C PHE A 7 -4.92 -7.91 -3.79
N MET A 8 -4.05 -7.70 -4.79
CA MET A 8 -4.09 -8.48 -6.02
C MET A 8 -3.65 -9.91 -5.71
N GLU A 9 -4.25 -10.91 -6.37
CA GLU A 9 -3.98 -12.33 -6.11
C GLU A 9 -2.49 -12.68 -6.14
N PHE A 10 -1.75 -12.14 -7.11
CA PHE A 10 -0.32 -12.42 -7.25
C PHE A 10 0.53 -11.89 -6.07
N LEU A 11 0.02 -10.96 -5.26
CA LEU A 11 0.72 -10.43 -4.08
C LEU A 11 0.54 -11.32 -2.85
N LYS A 12 -0.48 -12.19 -2.83
CA LYS A 12 -0.74 -13.12 -1.71
C LYS A 12 0.50 -13.94 -1.31
N PRO A 13 1.21 -14.65 -2.21
CA PRO A 13 2.39 -15.42 -1.81
C PRO A 13 3.52 -14.54 -1.26
N LEU A 14 3.72 -13.32 -1.82
CA LEU A 14 4.74 -12.38 -1.36
C LEU A 14 4.43 -11.81 0.03
N ILE A 15 3.15 -11.67 0.36
CA ILE A 15 2.75 -11.24 1.69
C ILE A 15 2.99 -12.39 2.68
N LEU A 16 2.50 -13.60 2.35
CA LEU A 16 2.59 -14.77 3.21
C LEU A 16 4.03 -15.19 3.54
N ASN A 17 4.98 -15.02 2.61
CA ASN A 17 6.39 -15.31 2.85
C ASN A 17 7.18 -14.12 3.46
N GLY A 18 6.52 -13.00 3.77
CA GLY A 18 7.14 -11.83 4.39
C GLY A 18 7.91 -10.92 3.45
N THR A 19 7.98 -11.21 2.15
CA THR A 19 8.63 -10.32 1.17
C THR A 19 7.92 -8.97 1.03
N LYS A 20 6.58 -8.96 1.11
CA LYS A 20 5.75 -7.75 1.09
C LYS A 20 5.15 -7.48 2.46
N THR A 21 5.75 -6.53 3.18
CA THR A 21 5.32 -6.07 4.51
C THR A 21 4.63 -4.70 4.48
N MET A 22 4.40 -4.16 3.28
CA MET A 22 3.98 -2.78 3.09
C MET A 22 2.81 -2.70 2.11
N THR A 23 1.95 -1.70 2.28
CA THR A 23 0.86 -1.44 1.35
C THR A 23 0.45 0.02 1.28
N THR A 24 0.38 0.55 0.06
CA THR A 24 -0.03 1.93 -0.21
C THR A 24 -1.49 1.98 -0.64
N ARG A 25 -2.24 2.92 -0.09
CA ARG A 25 -3.67 3.10 -0.34
C ARG A 25 -3.99 4.57 -0.57
N LEU A 26 -5.09 4.79 -1.27
CA LEU A 26 -5.71 6.11 -1.29
C LEU A 26 -6.14 6.49 0.12
N GLU A 27 -5.81 7.71 0.47
CA GLU A 27 -6.29 8.35 1.67
C GLU A 27 -7.79 8.62 1.52
N THR A 28 -8.59 7.85 2.27
CA THR A 28 -10.04 8.01 2.35
C THR A 28 -10.43 8.16 3.82
N PRO A 29 -11.61 8.71 4.16
CA PRO A 29 -12.06 8.80 5.54
C PRO A 29 -12.06 7.45 6.29
N PHE A 30 -12.25 6.33 5.56
CA PHE A 30 -12.16 4.99 6.13
C PHE A 30 -10.70 4.60 6.46
N ARG A 31 -9.77 4.87 5.55
CA ARG A 31 -8.33 4.55 5.72
C ARG A 31 -7.66 5.44 6.76
N LEU A 32 -8.05 6.70 6.87
CA LEU A 32 -7.54 7.63 7.87
C LEU A 32 -7.78 7.17 9.31
N LYS A 33 -8.80 6.33 9.54
CA LYS A 33 -9.09 5.73 10.86
C LYS A 33 -8.15 4.58 11.24
N CYS A 34 -7.31 4.12 10.32
CA CYS A 34 -6.32 3.05 10.56
C CYS A 34 -5.08 3.64 11.24
N ASN A 35 -4.80 3.18 12.47
CA ASN A 35 -3.68 3.61 13.29
C ASN A 35 -2.65 2.50 13.48
N VAL A 36 -1.45 2.86 13.96
CA VAL A 36 -0.47 1.89 14.44
C VAL A 36 -1.10 1.07 15.57
N GLY A 37 -0.86 -0.24 15.57
CA GLY A 37 -1.46 -1.19 16.49
C GLY A 37 -2.78 -1.80 16.03
N ASP A 38 -3.44 -1.22 15.02
CA ASP A 38 -4.70 -1.76 14.50
C ASP A 38 -4.51 -3.09 13.76
N LYS A 39 -5.58 -3.89 13.75
CA LYS A 39 -5.59 -5.16 13.02
C LYS A 39 -5.96 -4.93 11.56
N MET A 40 -5.16 -5.50 10.67
CA MET A 40 -5.42 -5.58 9.24
C MET A 40 -5.94 -6.96 8.88
N TYR A 41 -7.10 -7.04 8.25
CA TYR A 41 -7.57 -8.27 7.61
C TYR A 41 -7.20 -8.24 6.14
N LEU A 42 -6.45 -9.25 5.70
CA LEU A 42 -5.88 -9.31 4.37
C LEU A 42 -6.76 -10.21 3.50
N TYR A 43 -7.23 -9.64 2.40
CA TYR A 43 -8.12 -10.28 1.44
C TYR A 43 -7.57 -10.19 0.03
N THR A 44 -7.93 -11.16 -0.80
CA THR A 44 -7.88 -11.04 -2.26
C THR A 44 -9.29 -11.13 -2.83
N GLY A 45 -9.47 -10.68 -4.08
CA GLY A 45 -10.73 -10.83 -4.79
C GLY A 45 -11.96 -10.16 -4.16
N LEU A 46 -11.80 -9.12 -3.32
CA LEU A 46 -12.97 -8.47 -2.68
C LEU A 46 -14.02 -8.05 -3.72
N ARG A 47 -15.30 -8.25 -3.37
CA ARG A 47 -16.47 -8.00 -4.23
C ARG A 47 -16.57 -8.92 -5.46
N THR A 48 -15.82 -10.03 -5.46
CA THR A 48 -15.97 -11.12 -6.44
C THR A 48 -16.42 -12.40 -5.72
N LYS A 49 -16.83 -13.42 -6.48
CA LYS A 49 -17.14 -14.76 -5.93
C LYS A 49 -15.93 -15.46 -5.31
N ASN A 50 -14.71 -15.04 -5.67
CA ASN A 50 -13.46 -15.61 -5.20
C ASN A 50 -12.86 -14.79 -4.05
N ALA A 51 -13.67 -13.99 -3.33
CA ALA A 51 -13.18 -13.21 -2.21
C ALA A 51 -12.68 -14.14 -1.09
N GLU A 52 -11.39 -14.06 -0.75
CA GLU A 52 -10.77 -14.92 0.24
C GLU A 52 -10.05 -14.06 1.28
N LYS A 53 -10.30 -14.33 2.57
CA LYS A 53 -9.45 -13.84 3.66
C LYS A 53 -8.27 -14.79 3.80
N PHE A 54 -7.07 -14.32 3.51
CA PHE A 54 -5.87 -15.17 3.55
C PHE A 54 -4.95 -14.89 4.74
N GLY A 55 -5.17 -13.80 5.48
CA GLY A 55 -4.29 -13.46 6.59
C GLY A 55 -4.80 -12.36 7.50
N GLU A 56 -4.09 -12.21 8.61
CA GLU A 56 -4.23 -11.09 9.53
C GLU A 56 -2.86 -10.48 9.79
N GLY A 57 -2.80 -9.16 9.79
CA GLY A 57 -1.60 -8.41 10.16
C GLY A 57 -1.89 -7.39 11.25
N LYS A 58 -0.82 -6.81 11.79
CA LYS A 58 -0.86 -5.66 12.68
C LYS A 58 -0.16 -4.50 12.00
N VAL A 59 -0.79 -3.34 11.95
CA VAL A 59 -0.12 -2.11 11.48
C VAL A 59 0.99 -1.77 12.46
N ILE A 60 2.22 -1.67 11.98
CA ILE A 60 3.36 -1.28 12.80
C ILE A 60 3.82 0.14 12.53
N ASN A 61 3.65 0.63 11.30
CA ASN A 61 3.92 2.02 10.94
C ASN A 61 2.92 2.53 9.91
N ARG A 62 2.80 3.86 9.83
CA ARG A 62 2.04 4.54 8.78
C ARG A 62 2.72 5.84 8.37
N TRP A 63 2.72 6.12 7.07
CA TRP A 63 3.26 7.37 6.52
C TRP A 63 2.29 7.97 5.53
N ARG A 64 1.96 9.24 5.75
CA ARG A 64 1.25 10.03 4.76
C ARG A 64 2.25 10.49 3.72
N TRP A 65 1.89 10.39 2.45
CA TRP A 65 2.72 10.92 1.39
C TRP A 65 2.64 12.44 1.44
N ASN A 66 3.76 13.09 1.77
CA ASN A 66 3.91 14.54 1.66
C ASN A 66 4.18 14.89 0.19
N GLN A 67 3.19 14.71 -0.67
CA GLN A 67 3.32 15.00 -2.09
C GLN A 67 2.08 15.77 -2.54
N ARG A 68 2.28 16.97 -3.10
CA ARG A 68 1.21 17.61 -3.87
C ARG A 68 1.05 16.76 -5.13
N ILE A 69 0.11 15.83 -5.12
CA ILE A 69 -0.30 15.13 -6.34
C ILE A 69 -1.02 16.19 -7.20
N LEU A 70 -0.26 16.86 -8.07
CA LEU A 70 -0.77 17.80 -9.08
C LEU A 70 0.08 17.64 -10.35
N PHE A 71 -0.63 17.28 -11.43
CA PHE A 71 -0.20 17.10 -12.83
C PHE A 71 1.11 16.30 -13.09
N ASN A 72 0.96 15.13 -13.70
CA ASN A 72 2.00 14.36 -14.41
C ASN A 72 3.15 13.74 -13.59
N ALA A 73 2.95 13.34 -12.34
CA ALA A 73 3.93 12.55 -11.57
C ALA A 73 5.33 13.21 -11.33
N VAL A 74 5.50 14.47 -11.76
CA VAL A 74 6.79 15.19 -11.77
C VAL A 74 7.37 15.38 -10.35
N MET A 75 6.53 15.69 -9.36
CA MET A 75 6.99 15.98 -7.99
C MET A 75 7.44 14.74 -7.19
N ILE A 76 7.02 13.52 -7.59
CA ILE A 76 7.46 12.27 -6.93
C ILE A 76 8.95 12.04 -7.20
N ILE A 77 9.41 12.43 -8.39
CA ILE A 77 10.78 12.24 -8.88
C ILE A 77 11.75 13.25 -8.22
N GLU A 78 11.28 14.44 -7.83
CA GLU A 78 12.12 15.48 -7.20
C GLU A 78 12.61 15.07 -5.81
N ASN A 79 11.80 14.31 -5.05
CA ASN A 79 12.23 13.74 -3.79
C ASN A 79 13.03 12.45 -4.06
N LYS A 80 14.33 12.45 -3.74
CA LYS A 80 15.18 11.25 -3.88
C LYS A 80 14.76 10.08 -2.98
N MET A 81 13.93 10.36 -1.95
CA MET A 81 13.51 9.41 -0.92
C MET A 81 11.99 9.29 -0.88
N SER A 82 11.52 8.07 -0.67
CA SER A 82 10.13 7.72 -0.42
C SER A 82 9.69 8.14 1.01
N PRO A 83 8.38 8.10 1.33
CA PRO A 83 7.87 8.47 2.65
C PRO A 83 8.42 7.64 3.82
N VAL A 84 9.00 6.48 3.53
CA VAL A 84 9.57 5.56 4.53
C VAL A 84 11.10 5.70 4.64
N GLY A 85 11.70 6.70 3.99
CA GLY A 85 13.14 6.97 4.10
C GLY A 85 14.02 5.99 3.31
N VAL A 86 13.50 5.38 2.24
CA VAL A 86 14.28 4.56 1.29
C VAL A 86 14.17 5.11 -0.13
N THR A 87 15.04 4.67 -1.05
CA THR A 87 14.94 5.08 -2.46
C THR A 87 13.61 4.63 -3.08
N TRP A 88 13.12 5.35 -4.09
CA TRP A 88 11.87 4.99 -4.76
C TRP A 88 11.88 3.59 -5.39
N ASN A 89 13.03 3.14 -5.90
CA ASN A 89 13.15 1.79 -6.46
C ASN A 89 13.03 0.71 -5.37
N GLU A 90 13.66 0.93 -4.21
CA GLU A 90 13.49 0.02 -3.07
C GLU A 90 12.05 0.03 -2.55
N PHE A 91 11.44 1.21 -2.48
CA PHE A 91 10.04 1.38 -2.09
C PHE A 91 9.09 0.62 -3.03
N SER A 92 9.26 0.76 -4.35
CA SER A 92 8.47 0.02 -5.33
C SER A 92 8.56 -1.48 -5.16
N ARG A 93 9.77 -2.01 -4.93
CA ARG A 93 9.98 -3.44 -4.70
C ARG A 93 9.31 -3.92 -3.41
N LYS A 94 9.38 -3.14 -2.33
CA LYS A 94 8.64 -3.40 -1.08
C LYS A 94 7.12 -3.35 -1.28
N GLU A 95 6.65 -2.55 -2.24
CA GLU A 95 5.26 -2.53 -2.68
C GLU A 95 4.90 -3.68 -3.66
N GLY A 96 5.86 -4.48 -4.11
CA GLY A 96 5.65 -5.59 -5.04
C GLY A 96 5.57 -5.17 -6.51
N PHE A 97 6.12 -4.00 -6.85
CA PHE A 97 6.31 -3.51 -8.22
C PHE A 97 7.79 -3.59 -8.61
N ASN A 98 8.08 -3.67 -9.91
CA ASN A 98 9.47 -3.79 -10.37
C ASN A 98 10.25 -2.48 -10.20
N ASP A 99 9.59 -1.35 -10.46
CA ASP A 99 10.19 -0.02 -10.43
C ASP A 99 9.18 1.10 -10.06
N ILE A 100 9.67 2.33 -10.00
CA ILE A 100 8.85 3.52 -9.71
C ILE A 100 7.82 3.81 -10.81
N SER A 101 8.13 3.53 -12.07
CA SER A 101 7.24 3.80 -13.20
C SER A 101 5.99 2.93 -13.14
N GLU A 102 6.13 1.66 -12.79
CA GLU A 102 5.02 0.73 -12.61
C GLU A 102 4.13 1.13 -11.43
N LEU A 103 4.74 1.47 -10.28
CA LEU A 103 4.06 1.99 -9.09
C LEU A 103 3.25 3.26 -9.41
N ILE A 104 3.89 4.23 -10.06
CA ILE A 104 3.25 5.49 -10.47
C ILE A 104 2.12 5.20 -11.44
N THR A 105 2.34 4.36 -12.45
CA THR A 105 1.31 4.01 -13.43
C THR A 105 0.08 3.39 -12.75
N TYR A 106 0.29 2.52 -11.77
CA TYR A 106 -0.78 1.90 -10.99
C TYR A 106 -1.62 2.95 -10.22
N PHE A 107 -0.98 3.85 -9.49
CA PHE A 107 -1.67 4.83 -8.64
C PHE A 107 -2.12 6.10 -9.39
N CYS A 108 -1.49 6.46 -10.51
CA CYS A 108 -1.77 7.67 -11.27
C CYS A 108 -2.65 7.43 -12.52
N ASN A 109 -3.02 6.18 -12.83
CA ASN A 109 -4.02 5.92 -13.86
C ASN A 109 -5.35 6.64 -13.53
N LYS A 110 -6.07 7.09 -14.57
CA LYS A 110 -7.18 8.07 -14.55
C LYS A 110 -8.30 7.82 -13.52
N ARG A 111 -8.39 6.62 -12.93
CA ARG A 111 -9.35 6.26 -11.87
C ARG A 111 -9.07 6.91 -10.52
N TYR A 112 -7.85 7.38 -10.26
CA TYR A 112 -7.41 7.80 -8.92
C TYR A 112 -7.12 9.31 -8.79
N LYS A 113 -7.67 10.13 -9.70
CA LYS A 113 -7.52 11.60 -9.76
C LYS A 113 -7.25 12.23 -8.39
N PHE A 114 -6.00 12.69 -8.20
CA PHE A 114 -5.57 13.66 -7.18
C PHE A 114 -5.90 13.34 -5.72
N LYS A 115 -5.91 12.05 -5.33
CA LYS A 115 -6.09 11.67 -3.92
C LYS A 115 -4.76 11.39 -3.25
N ASN A 116 -4.55 11.99 -2.08
CA ASN A 116 -3.39 11.71 -1.23
C ASN A 116 -3.23 10.20 -1.02
N LEU A 117 -1.99 9.78 -0.82
CA LEU A 117 -1.64 8.39 -0.55
C LEU A 117 -1.18 8.24 0.91
N ILE A 118 -1.47 7.07 1.46
CA ILE A 118 -1.00 6.64 2.77
C ILE A 118 -0.44 5.24 2.65
N THR A 119 0.77 5.06 3.18
CA THR A 119 1.44 3.77 3.25
C THR A 119 1.31 3.21 4.65
N TYR A 120 1.00 1.93 4.74
CA TYR A 120 1.00 1.16 5.99
C TYR A 120 2.05 0.07 5.88
N GLU A 121 2.90 -0.02 6.89
CA GLU A 121 3.71 -1.21 7.11
C GLU A 121 3.02 -2.09 8.15
N PHE A 122 3.08 -3.38 7.92
CA PHE A 122 2.39 -4.37 8.73
C PHE A 122 3.23 -5.62 8.92
N GLU A 123 3.06 -6.23 10.08
CA GLU A 123 3.59 -7.55 10.40
C GLU A 123 2.46 -8.56 10.29
N LEU A 124 2.71 -9.67 9.60
CA LEU A 124 1.79 -10.79 9.64
C LEU A 124 1.77 -11.40 11.04
N LYS A 125 0.58 -11.74 11.52
CA LYS A 125 0.48 -12.65 12.66
C LYS A 125 0.85 -14.04 12.17
N THR A 126 2.06 -14.48 12.48
CA THR A 126 2.40 -15.91 12.46
C THR A 126 1.47 -16.62 13.45
N LYS A 127 0.90 -17.75 13.00
CA LYS A 127 0.13 -18.65 13.86
C LYS A 127 1.07 -19.36 14.83
#